data_AF-A0AAE0TQ92-F1
#
_entry.id   AF-A0AAE0TQ92-F1
#
_cell.length_a   1.000
_cell.length_b   1.000
_cell.length_c   1.000
_cell.angle_alpha   90.00
_cell.angle_beta   90.00
_cell.angle_gamma   90.00
#
_symmetry.space_group_name_H-M   'P 1'
#
loop_
_entity.id
_entity.type
_entity.pdbx_description
1 polymer ?
#
loop_
_entity_poly.entity_id
_entity_poly.type
_entity_poly.pdbx_seq_one_letter_code
_entity_poly.pdbx_strand_id
1 'polypeptide(L)'
;MVLALASGDHSRLTIATARTTTLESSRYAAFDTIREKVSYDSQLVPPRQEDNGMKHSQTAIPLPCSQCLITSMEAALEYSNGTRADANTGMWLHHVVFINRARNDSVCSDNMPQRFFASGNERTRVDLTDQGTHKIGYPILANDAFIMSSELMNMLGNPQEVVLSMIWEYVPSIPDDFKQAVPYWLDVGGCGDSNVPAQANKKFHYKSPAVTADFDGDIAFVAGHLHDGGTEVNLLKNGLKACTSYATYGKSNDAADGTSHITSMQHCVNVGKVQKGQRWSIKALYDTARHAPMKSNDGSLEPVMGIALAYITPSDPNNAPHLGRTSIIFAAILSVMSVGLLGLYFARTRPMDGWWARIRKGRYQRVQLSGNEDDEADENLLPYDNDDPRQ
;
A
#
# COMPACT_ATOMS: atom_id res chain seq x y z
N MET A 1 14.94 1.86 10.49
CA MET A 1 15.43 2.32 9.17
C MET A 1 14.24 2.28 8.26
N VAL A 2 13.85 3.44 7.78
CA VAL A 2 12.47 3.69 7.42
C VAL A 2 12.16 3.00 6.09
N LEU A 3 11.03 2.28 6.00
CA LEU A 3 10.19 2.33 4.80
C LEU A 3 9.59 3.76 4.72
N ALA A 4 10.45 4.78 4.74
CA ALA A 4 10.06 6.15 4.50
C ALA A 4 9.77 6.13 3.03
N LEU A 5 8.50 6.24 2.70
CA LEU A 5 8.14 6.92 1.48
C LEU A 5 8.73 8.32 1.61
N ALA A 6 9.95 8.48 1.13
CA ALA A 6 10.64 9.75 1.15
C ALA A 6 9.71 10.75 0.48
N SER A 7 9.28 11.76 1.23
CA SER A 7 8.66 12.97 0.71
C SER A 7 9.71 13.84 -0.03
N GLY A 8 10.57 13.19 -0.79
CA GLY A 8 11.69 13.77 -1.53
C GLY A 8 11.29 14.03 -2.98
N ASP A 9 11.78 15.16 -3.47
CA ASP A 9 11.64 15.75 -4.80
C ASP A 9 11.26 14.76 -5.92
N HIS A 10 10.14 15.04 -6.60
CA HIS A 10 9.49 14.22 -7.63
C HIS A 10 10.25 14.21 -8.97
N SER A 11 11.54 13.94 -8.92
CA SER A 11 12.31 13.57 -10.11
C SER A 11 11.76 12.26 -10.66
N ARG A 12 11.51 12.20 -11.98
CA ARG A 12 11.09 10.96 -12.67
C ARG A 12 12.12 9.87 -12.39
N LEU A 13 11.78 8.91 -11.52
CA LEU A 13 12.55 7.67 -11.41
C LEU A 13 12.58 7.02 -12.78
N THR A 14 13.78 6.64 -13.24
CA THR A 14 13.95 5.84 -14.44
C THR A 14 13.24 4.49 -14.22
N ILE A 15 12.42 4.08 -15.18
CA ILE A 15 11.76 2.78 -15.13
C ILE A 15 12.84 1.71 -15.33
N ALA A 16 12.89 0.74 -14.41
CA ALA A 16 13.79 -0.41 -14.51
C ALA A 16 13.59 -1.14 -15.84
N THR A 17 14.67 -1.68 -16.39
CA THR A 17 14.51 -2.64 -17.47
C THR A 17 13.94 -3.93 -16.88
N ALA A 18 13.08 -4.59 -17.64
CA ALA A 18 12.52 -5.86 -17.23
C ALA A 18 12.52 -6.84 -18.40
N ARG A 19 12.83 -8.10 -18.11
CA ARG A 19 12.72 -9.21 -19.04
C ARG A 19 11.57 -10.11 -18.62
N THR A 20 10.60 -10.28 -19.51
CA THR A 20 9.46 -11.18 -19.30
C THR A 20 9.74 -12.54 -19.92
N THR A 21 9.39 -13.59 -19.20
CA THR A 21 9.40 -14.98 -19.68
C THR A 21 8.06 -15.60 -19.35
N THR A 22 7.33 -16.05 -20.37
CA THR A 22 6.08 -16.80 -20.18
C THR A 22 6.39 -18.14 -19.53
N LEU A 23 5.62 -18.48 -18.51
CA LEU A 23 5.69 -19.76 -17.82
C LEU A 23 4.46 -20.58 -18.19
N GLU A 24 4.55 -21.89 -17.99
CA GLU A 24 3.37 -22.74 -17.95
C GLU A 24 2.39 -22.19 -16.91
N SER A 25 1.13 -22.04 -17.32
CA SER A 25 0.03 -21.66 -16.43
C SER A 25 0.02 -22.60 -15.23
N SER A 26 -0.27 -22.07 -14.05
CA SER A 26 -0.47 -22.95 -12.90
C SER A 26 -1.80 -23.72 -13.08
N ARG A 27 -2.25 -24.51 -12.11
CA ARG A 27 -3.41 -25.41 -12.25
C ARG A 27 -4.77 -24.69 -12.46
N TYR A 28 -4.78 -23.40 -12.82
CA TYR A 28 -5.97 -22.53 -12.96
C TYR A 28 -6.42 -22.34 -14.41
N ALA A 29 -6.19 -23.33 -15.27
CA ALA A 29 -6.63 -23.33 -16.67
C ALA A 29 -8.13 -22.98 -16.86
N ALA A 30 -8.94 -23.04 -15.80
CA ALA A 30 -10.33 -22.62 -15.77
C ALA A 30 -10.57 -21.11 -16.00
N PHE A 31 -9.55 -20.25 -15.87
CA PHE A 31 -9.71 -18.78 -15.90
C PHE A 31 -8.94 -18.09 -17.03
N ASP A 32 -8.40 -18.83 -18.00
CA ASP A 32 -7.62 -18.28 -19.13
C ASP A 32 -6.50 -17.32 -18.68
N THR A 33 -5.78 -17.70 -17.62
CA THR A 33 -4.72 -16.87 -17.03
C THR A 33 -3.43 -16.93 -17.84
N ILE A 34 -2.74 -15.80 -17.91
CA ILE A 34 -1.34 -15.69 -18.33
C ILE A 34 -0.46 -15.77 -17.10
N ARG A 35 0.61 -16.56 -17.16
CA ARG A 35 1.63 -16.66 -16.10
C ARG A 35 2.99 -16.27 -16.64
N GLU A 36 3.61 -15.29 -16.00
CA GLU A 36 4.85 -14.67 -16.47
C GLU A 36 5.81 -14.41 -15.34
N LYS A 37 7.08 -14.70 -15.57
CA LYS A 37 8.18 -14.24 -14.73
C LYS A 37 8.75 -12.95 -15.32
N VAL A 38 8.73 -11.88 -14.54
CA VAL A 38 9.33 -10.59 -14.86
C VAL A 38 10.58 -10.44 -14.02
N SER A 39 11.75 -10.50 -14.67
CA SER A 39 13.06 -10.27 -14.03
C SER A 39 13.50 -8.84 -14.22
N TYR A 40 13.86 -8.16 -13.14
CA TYR A 40 14.35 -6.78 -13.16
C TYR A 40 15.87 -6.72 -13.35
N ASP A 41 16.41 -5.50 -13.41
CA ASP A 41 17.85 -5.27 -13.49
C ASP A 41 18.62 -5.98 -12.37
N SER A 42 19.81 -6.49 -12.75
CA SER A 42 20.75 -7.10 -11.83
C SER A 42 21.23 -6.11 -10.78
N GLN A 43 21.38 -6.59 -9.55
CA GLN A 43 21.82 -5.79 -8.40
C GLN A 43 23.08 -6.39 -7.79
N LEU A 44 24.14 -5.59 -7.71
CA LEU A 44 25.33 -5.92 -6.92
C LEU A 44 25.10 -5.53 -5.47
N VAL A 45 25.00 -6.52 -4.59
CA VAL A 45 24.81 -6.38 -3.13
C VAL A 45 26.18 -6.41 -2.45
N PRO A 46 26.48 -5.46 -1.54
CA PRO A 46 27.81 -5.35 -0.93
C PRO A 46 28.15 -6.57 -0.07
N PRO A 47 29.42 -6.82 0.27
CA PRO A 47 29.81 -7.87 1.18
C PRO A 47 29.29 -7.59 2.61
N ARG A 48 29.14 -8.63 3.44
CA ARG A 48 28.61 -8.51 4.82
C ARG A 48 29.32 -7.47 5.69
N GLN A 49 30.61 -7.24 5.45
CA GLN A 49 31.43 -6.30 6.21
C GLN A 49 31.04 -4.83 5.95
N GLU A 50 30.35 -4.56 4.85
CA GLU A 50 29.85 -3.24 4.48
C GLU A 50 28.35 -3.19 4.77
N ASP A 51 27.94 -2.33 5.72
CA ASP A 51 26.51 -2.12 6.09
C ASP A 51 25.73 -3.42 6.38
N ASN A 52 26.36 -4.37 7.09
CA ASN A 52 25.81 -5.71 7.34
C ASN A 52 25.40 -6.47 6.07
N GLY A 53 25.95 -6.11 4.91
CA GLY A 53 25.62 -6.67 3.60
C GLY A 53 24.29 -6.17 3.02
N MET A 54 23.73 -5.09 3.55
CA MET A 54 22.45 -4.55 3.12
C MET A 54 22.57 -3.74 1.81
N LYS A 55 21.57 -3.89 0.95
CA LYS A 55 21.35 -3.03 -0.21
C LYS A 55 19.89 -2.59 -0.25
N HIS A 56 19.68 -1.29 -0.21
CA HIS A 56 18.37 -0.65 -0.35
C HIS A 56 18.22 -0.09 -1.76
N SER A 57 17.09 -0.33 -2.39
CA SER A 57 16.78 0.23 -3.70
C SER A 57 15.29 0.55 -3.82
N GLN A 58 15.00 1.62 -4.54
CA GLN A 58 13.64 2.02 -4.90
C GLN A 58 13.61 2.41 -6.37
N THR A 59 12.80 1.71 -7.15
CA THR A 59 12.80 1.88 -8.61
C THR A 59 11.37 1.83 -9.15
N ALA A 60 11.05 2.66 -10.13
CA ALA A 60 9.83 2.51 -10.90
C ALA A 60 9.93 1.24 -11.76
N ILE A 61 8.86 0.46 -11.84
CA ILE A 61 8.85 -0.81 -12.57
C ILE A 61 7.70 -0.82 -13.60
N PRO A 62 7.85 -1.55 -14.71
CA PRO A 62 6.74 -1.73 -15.64
C PRO A 62 5.60 -2.50 -14.97
N LEU A 63 4.36 -2.17 -15.33
CA LEU A 63 3.21 -2.99 -14.98
C LEU A 63 3.33 -4.34 -15.70
N PRO A 64 2.96 -5.46 -15.05
CA PRO A 64 2.97 -6.78 -15.70
C PRO A 64 1.93 -6.87 -16.82
N CYS A 65 0.85 -6.10 -16.73
CA CYS A 65 -0.21 -5.99 -17.72
C CYS A 65 -0.99 -4.67 -17.52
N SER A 66 -1.88 -4.33 -18.44
CA SER A 66 -2.77 -3.16 -18.35
C SER A 66 -4.22 -3.61 -18.43
N GLN A 67 -5.10 -3.01 -17.61
CA GLN A 67 -6.54 -3.33 -17.54
C GLN A 67 -6.80 -4.84 -17.35
N CYS A 68 -6.08 -5.43 -16.39
CA CYS A 68 -6.04 -6.85 -16.12
C CYS A 68 -6.31 -7.12 -14.63
N LEU A 69 -6.47 -8.39 -14.28
CA LEU A 69 -6.72 -8.83 -12.92
C LEU A 69 -5.65 -9.82 -12.46
N ILE A 70 -4.79 -9.42 -11.51
CA ILE A 70 -3.76 -10.27 -10.94
C ILE A 70 -4.39 -11.29 -9.99
N THR A 71 -4.22 -12.57 -10.27
CA THR A 71 -4.75 -13.68 -9.47
C THR A 71 -3.70 -14.28 -8.54
N SER A 72 -2.42 -14.21 -8.91
CA SER A 72 -1.31 -14.66 -8.05
C SER A 72 -0.04 -13.82 -8.21
N MET A 73 0.70 -13.68 -7.12
CA MET A 73 1.95 -12.91 -7.02
C MET A 73 2.97 -13.68 -6.17
N GLU A 74 4.19 -13.82 -6.66
CA GLU A 74 5.30 -14.44 -5.92
C GLU A 74 6.62 -13.78 -6.27
N ALA A 75 7.41 -13.40 -5.25
CA ALA A 75 8.75 -12.86 -5.46
C ALA A 75 9.79 -13.99 -5.56
N ALA A 76 10.82 -13.77 -6.36
CA ALA A 76 11.96 -14.67 -6.47
C ALA A 76 13.27 -13.87 -6.51
N LEU A 77 14.34 -14.48 -6.00
CA LEU A 77 15.70 -13.94 -6.07
C LEU A 77 16.61 -15.04 -6.59
N GLU A 78 17.44 -14.72 -7.56
CA GLU A 78 18.34 -15.65 -8.23
C GLU A 78 19.72 -15.02 -8.42
N TYR A 79 20.76 -15.84 -8.46
CA TYR A 79 22.08 -15.41 -8.92
C TYR A 79 22.10 -15.30 -10.46
N SER A 80 23.13 -14.66 -11.01
CA SER A 80 23.32 -14.50 -12.47
C SER A 80 23.37 -15.83 -13.25
N ASN A 81 23.66 -16.96 -12.58
CA ASN A 81 23.62 -18.31 -13.16
C ASN A 81 22.21 -18.96 -13.17
N GLY A 82 21.18 -18.26 -12.70
CA GLY A 82 19.79 -18.73 -12.60
C GLY A 82 19.47 -19.62 -11.39
N THR A 83 20.45 -19.90 -10.53
CA THR A 83 20.19 -20.62 -9.27
C THR A 83 19.51 -19.73 -8.24
N ARG A 84 18.67 -20.32 -7.39
CA ARG A 84 17.97 -19.60 -6.32
C ARG A 84 18.96 -18.98 -5.34
N ALA A 85 18.77 -17.70 -5.06
CA ALA A 85 19.45 -16.97 -4.01
C ALA A 85 18.56 -16.95 -2.75
N ASP A 86 19.09 -17.49 -1.65
CA ASP A 86 18.39 -17.71 -0.39
C ASP A 86 19.39 -17.74 0.79
N ALA A 87 18.89 -17.71 2.03
CA ALA A 87 19.71 -17.59 3.24
C ALA A 87 20.75 -18.72 3.35
N ASN A 88 20.43 -19.91 2.81
CA ASN A 88 21.34 -21.05 2.72
C ASN A 88 22.49 -20.87 1.72
N THR A 89 22.32 -20.04 0.70
CA THR A 89 23.38 -19.67 -0.24
C THR A 89 24.03 -18.32 0.12
N GLY A 90 23.57 -17.70 1.21
CA GLY A 90 24.11 -16.46 1.76
C GLY A 90 23.47 -15.18 1.23
N MET A 91 22.38 -15.27 0.46
CA MET A 91 21.67 -14.09 -0.06
C MET A 91 20.23 -14.06 0.42
N TRP A 92 19.72 -12.88 0.74
CA TRP A 92 18.36 -12.75 1.24
C TRP A 92 17.58 -11.79 0.37
N LEU A 93 16.34 -12.18 0.08
CA LEU A 93 15.31 -11.20 -0.17
C LEU A 93 14.87 -10.67 1.19
N HIS A 94 15.61 -9.73 1.77
CA HIS A 94 15.31 -9.24 3.12
C HIS A 94 13.89 -8.64 3.15
N HIS A 95 13.64 -7.68 2.26
CA HIS A 95 12.30 -7.18 1.96
C HIS A 95 12.13 -6.89 0.48
N VAL A 96 10.92 -7.08 -0.03
CA VAL A 96 10.42 -6.37 -1.20
C VAL A 96 9.00 -5.92 -0.94
N VAL A 97 8.71 -4.68 -1.30
CA VAL A 97 7.37 -4.08 -1.22
C VAL A 97 7.05 -3.46 -2.57
N PHE A 98 5.89 -3.84 -3.12
CA PHE A 98 5.34 -3.28 -4.34
C PHE A 98 4.28 -2.26 -3.98
N ILE A 99 4.44 -1.08 -4.55
CA ILE A 99 3.70 0.12 -4.21
C ILE A 99 3.01 0.64 -5.46
N ASN A 100 1.69 0.74 -5.43
CA ASN A 100 0.92 1.40 -6.47
C ASN A 100 0.75 2.88 -6.13
N ARG A 101 1.44 3.74 -6.88
CA ARG A 101 1.45 5.19 -6.68
C ARG A 101 0.17 5.89 -7.11
N ALA A 102 -0.65 5.24 -7.93
CA ALA A 102 -1.89 5.82 -8.41
C ALA A 102 -3.05 5.67 -7.41
N ARG A 103 -2.83 4.95 -6.31
CA ARG A 103 -3.84 4.61 -5.31
C ARG A 103 -3.37 4.94 -3.91
N ASN A 104 -4.33 5.17 -3.01
CA ASN A 104 -4.05 5.38 -1.60
C ASN A 104 -3.96 4.05 -0.87
N ASP A 105 -3.11 3.99 0.15
CA ASP A 105 -3.07 2.88 1.11
C ASP A 105 -4.40 2.77 1.87
N SER A 106 -4.94 1.54 1.97
CA SER A 106 -6.25 1.28 2.56
C SER A 106 -6.27 1.36 4.09
N VAL A 107 -5.09 1.41 4.73
CA VAL A 107 -4.93 1.45 6.19
C VAL A 107 -4.42 2.82 6.65
N CYS A 108 -3.43 3.35 5.93
CA CYS A 108 -2.79 4.62 6.27
C CYS A 108 -3.33 5.75 5.38
N SER A 109 -4.27 6.54 5.91
CA SER A 109 -4.80 7.71 5.20
C SER A 109 -3.82 8.90 5.23
N ASP A 110 -3.87 9.70 4.16
CA ASP A 110 -3.07 10.88 3.78
C ASP A 110 -1.77 10.61 3.00
N ASN A 111 -1.87 10.77 1.67
CA ASN A 111 -0.77 10.81 0.69
C ASN A 111 0.18 9.60 0.68
N MET A 112 -0.18 8.50 1.34
CA MET A 112 0.56 7.26 1.27
C MET A 112 0.10 6.43 0.06
N PRO A 113 0.99 6.11 -0.90
CA PRO A 113 0.66 5.22 -2.00
C PRO A 113 0.39 3.79 -1.50
N GLN A 114 -0.46 3.06 -2.22
CA GLN A 114 -0.94 1.75 -1.81
C GLN A 114 0.17 0.69 -1.81
N ARG A 115 0.52 0.17 -0.64
CA ARG A 115 1.33 -1.06 -0.54
C ARG A 115 0.43 -2.25 -0.81
N PHE A 116 0.60 -2.89 -1.96
CA PHE A 116 -0.33 -3.93 -2.41
C PHE A 116 0.26 -5.33 -2.40
N PHE A 117 1.57 -5.47 -2.34
CA PHE A 117 2.26 -6.76 -2.23
C PHE A 117 3.58 -6.59 -1.47
N ALA A 118 3.95 -7.61 -0.69
CA ALA A 118 5.27 -7.70 -0.10
C ALA A 118 5.72 -9.15 0.07
N SER A 119 7.02 -9.33 0.18
CA SER A 119 7.66 -10.60 0.49
C SER A 119 8.99 -10.35 1.18
N GLY A 120 9.36 -11.20 2.12
CA GLY A 120 10.74 -11.36 2.56
C GLY A 120 11.32 -12.68 2.05
N ASN A 121 12.27 -13.23 2.81
CA ASN A 121 12.97 -14.45 2.44
C ASN A 121 12.05 -15.69 2.53
N GLU A 122 10.92 -15.57 3.22
CA GLU A 122 9.85 -16.56 3.28
C GLU A 122 9.12 -16.81 1.95
N ARG A 123 9.23 -15.89 0.98
CA ARG A 123 8.65 -16.00 -0.38
C ARG A 123 7.18 -16.45 -0.42
N THR A 124 6.35 -15.97 0.51
CA THR A 124 4.95 -16.39 0.59
C THR A 124 4.22 -16.00 -0.69
N ARG A 125 3.81 -17.00 -1.49
CA ARG A 125 2.96 -16.79 -2.67
C ARG A 125 1.59 -16.27 -2.23
N VAL A 126 1.18 -15.15 -2.80
CA VAL A 126 -0.20 -14.67 -2.71
C VAL A 126 -0.98 -15.33 -3.83
N ASP A 127 -1.89 -16.25 -3.49
CA ASP A 127 -2.85 -16.84 -4.42
C ASP A 127 -4.27 -16.42 -4.01
N LEU A 128 -4.84 -15.47 -4.75
CA LEU A 128 -6.17 -14.93 -4.47
C LEU A 128 -7.28 -15.86 -4.93
N THR A 129 -6.96 -16.85 -5.76
CA THR A 129 -7.93 -17.80 -6.27
C THR A 129 -8.15 -18.98 -5.34
N ASP A 130 -7.31 -19.13 -4.30
CA ASP A 130 -7.22 -20.32 -3.45
C ASP A 130 -7.27 -21.59 -4.32
N GLN A 131 -6.18 -21.80 -5.04
CA GLN A 131 -5.98 -22.94 -5.92
C GLN A 131 -7.02 -23.06 -7.05
N GLY A 132 -7.50 -21.92 -7.57
CA GLY A 132 -8.43 -21.86 -8.70
C GLY A 132 -9.90 -22.03 -8.31
N THR A 133 -10.24 -21.98 -7.03
CA THR A 133 -11.62 -22.19 -6.54
C THR A 133 -12.42 -20.89 -6.42
N HIS A 134 -11.75 -19.73 -6.40
CA HIS A 134 -12.39 -18.41 -6.30
C HIS A 134 -11.99 -17.49 -7.46
N LYS A 135 -12.99 -16.75 -7.96
CA LYS A 135 -12.82 -15.68 -8.95
C LYS A 135 -12.50 -14.36 -8.25
N ILE A 136 -11.28 -14.23 -7.76
CA ILE A 136 -10.80 -13.05 -7.05
C ILE A 136 -9.46 -12.63 -7.64
N GLY A 137 -9.23 -11.32 -7.74
CA GLY A 137 -7.90 -10.82 -8.06
C GLY A 137 -7.72 -9.34 -7.74
N TYR A 138 -6.48 -8.88 -7.80
CA TYR A 138 -6.11 -7.49 -7.63
C TYR A 138 -6.13 -6.77 -8.99
N PRO A 139 -6.99 -5.76 -9.19
CA PRO A 139 -7.13 -5.10 -10.48
C PRO A 139 -5.94 -4.19 -10.77
N ILE A 140 -5.43 -4.21 -12.00
CA ILE A 140 -4.53 -3.19 -12.54
C ILE A 140 -5.30 -2.37 -13.57
N LEU A 141 -5.38 -1.07 -13.34
CA LEU A 141 -6.10 -0.09 -14.16
C LEU A 141 -5.13 0.68 -15.07
N ALA A 142 -5.67 1.30 -16.11
CA ALA A 142 -4.87 1.97 -17.15
C ALA A 142 -3.92 3.07 -16.64
N ASN A 143 -4.23 3.69 -15.50
CA ASN A 143 -3.44 4.78 -14.91
C ASN A 143 -2.60 4.35 -13.70
N ASP A 144 -2.54 3.05 -13.39
CA ASP A 144 -1.70 2.56 -12.31
C ASP A 144 -0.22 2.77 -12.62
N ALA A 145 0.59 2.92 -11.57
CA ALA A 145 2.03 3.07 -11.69
C ALA A 145 2.71 2.42 -10.49
N PHE A 146 3.65 1.51 -10.75
CA PHE A 146 4.28 0.73 -9.69
C PHE A 146 5.70 1.23 -9.37
N ILE A 147 5.99 1.26 -8.07
CA ILE A 147 7.35 1.30 -7.53
C ILE A 147 7.61 -0.02 -6.83
N MET A 148 8.84 -0.52 -6.97
CA MET A 148 9.40 -1.57 -6.15
C MET A 148 10.37 -0.95 -5.14
N SER A 149 10.18 -1.23 -3.86
CA SER A 149 11.14 -0.94 -2.79
C SER A 149 11.71 -2.26 -2.32
N SER A 150 13.01 -2.49 -2.50
CA SER A 150 13.68 -3.72 -2.09
C SER A 150 14.81 -3.48 -1.13
N GLU A 151 14.95 -4.42 -0.21
CA GLU A 151 16.11 -4.59 0.65
C GLU A 151 16.65 -6.00 0.40
N LEU A 152 17.89 -6.08 -0.04
CA LEU A 152 18.61 -7.33 -0.23
C LEU A 152 19.72 -7.40 0.81
N MET A 153 20.02 -8.60 1.30
CA MET A 153 21.11 -8.79 2.26
C MET A 153 22.06 -9.88 1.79
N ASN A 154 23.35 -9.64 1.97
CA ASN A 154 24.41 -10.58 1.64
C ASN A 154 25.19 -10.96 2.90
N MET A 155 25.15 -12.24 3.25
CA MET A 155 25.84 -12.80 4.41
C MET A 155 27.28 -13.24 4.11
N LEU A 156 27.71 -13.17 2.84
CA LEU A 156 29.03 -13.58 2.38
C LEU A 156 30.05 -12.42 2.45
N GLY A 157 31.33 -12.78 2.50
CA GLY A 157 32.43 -11.80 2.57
C GLY A 157 32.77 -11.11 1.24
N ASN A 158 32.10 -11.46 0.15
CA ASN A 158 32.31 -10.87 -1.17
C ASN A 158 30.99 -10.32 -1.73
N PRO A 159 31.00 -9.23 -2.50
CA PRO A 159 29.80 -8.74 -3.18
C PRO A 159 29.14 -9.84 -4.00
N GLN A 160 27.80 -9.87 -4.01
CA GLN A 160 27.02 -10.84 -4.77
C GLN A 160 26.15 -10.13 -5.79
N GLU A 161 26.13 -10.66 -7.01
CA GLU A 161 25.24 -10.20 -8.06
C GLU A 161 23.98 -11.08 -8.09
N VAL A 162 22.81 -10.44 -7.97
CA VAL A 162 21.51 -11.13 -7.95
C VAL A 162 20.46 -10.41 -8.78
N VAL A 163 19.47 -11.16 -9.23
CA VAL A 163 18.32 -10.70 -9.99
C VAL A 163 17.06 -10.94 -9.17
N LEU A 164 16.32 -9.85 -8.90
CA LEU A 164 14.99 -9.90 -8.31
C LEU A 164 13.96 -10.08 -9.43
N SER A 165 13.03 -11.02 -9.23
CA SER A 165 11.96 -11.31 -10.16
C SER A 165 10.62 -11.36 -9.45
N MET A 166 9.56 -11.09 -10.22
CA MET A 166 8.19 -11.40 -9.82
C MET A 166 7.59 -12.42 -10.77
N ILE A 167 6.89 -13.39 -10.22
CA ILE A 167 6.04 -14.31 -10.95
C ILE A 167 4.61 -13.79 -10.79
N TRP A 168 4.05 -13.32 -11.89
CA TRP A 168 2.69 -12.84 -11.99
C TRP A 168 1.82 -13.91 -12.64
N GLU A 169 0.61 -14.06 -12.14
CA GLU A 169 -0.45 -14.78 -12.84
C GLU A 169 -1.69 -13.90 -12.87
N TYR A 170 -2.29 -13.74 -14.03
CA TYR A 170 -3.34 -12.76 -14.24
C TYR A 170 -4.30 -13.12 -15.36
N VAL A 171 -5.53 -12.64 -15.27
CA VAL A 171 -6.50 -12.64 -16.36
C VAL A 171 -6.25 -11.38 -17.21
N PRO A 172 -6.10 -11.46 -18.55
CA PRO A 172 -5.80 -10.32 -19.42
C PRO A 172 -7.02 -9.42 -19.69
N SER A 173 -7.90 -9.29 -18.69
CA SER A 173 -9.06 -8.42 -18.65
C SER A 173 -9.52 -8.26 -17.19
N ILE A 174 -10.56 -7.48 -16.95
CA ILE A 174 -11.25 -7.41 -15.65
C ILE A 174 -12.69 -7.92 -15.88
N PRO A 175 -12.95 -9.23 -15.69
CA PRO A 175 -14.29 -9.77 -15.89
C PRO A 175 -15.26 -9.32 -14.79
N ASP A 176 -16.53 -9.09 -15.16
CA ASP A 176 -17.57 -8.64 -14.22
C ASP A 176 -17.90 -9.66 -13.12
N ASP A 177 -17.62 -10.94 -13.35
CA ASP A 177 -17.87 -12.04 -12.41
C ASP A 177 -16.71 -12.30 -11.45
N PHE A 178 -15.62 -11.53 -11.54
CA PHE A 178 -14.52 -11.55 -10.57
C PHE A 178 -14.69 -10.48 -9.50
N LYS A 179 -14.44 -10.86 -8.24
CA LYS A 179 -14.34 -9.90 -7.14
C LYS A 179 -12.96 -9.26 -7.13
N GLN A 180 -12.92 -7.95 -6.96
CA GLN A 180 -11.68 -7.18 -6.88
C GLN A 180 -11.19 -7.10 -5.44
N ALA A 181 -9.97 -7.56 -5.20
CA ALA A 181 -9.32 -7.54 -3.90
C ALA A 181 -8.73 -6.15 -3.58
N VAL A 182 -8.85 -5.75 -2.32
CA VAL A 182 -8.28 -4.53 -1.74
C VAL A 182 -7.24 -4.95 -0.70
N PRO A 183 -5.97 -4.56 -0.85
CA PRO A 183 -4.92 -4.88 0.11
C PRO A 183 -5.03 -4.00 1.36
N TYR A 184 -4.85 -4.61 2.53
CA TYR A 184 -4.75 -3.97 3.83
C TYR A 184 -3.41 -4.35 4.45
N TRP A 185 -2.55 -3.34 4.62
CA TRP A 185 -1.26 -3.47 5.28
C TRP A 185 -1.40 -3.23 6.78
N LEU A 186 -1.36 -4.29 7.58
CA LEU A 186 -1.42 -4.21 9.03
C LEU A 186 -0.02 -4.36 9.59
N ASP A 187 0.42 -3.39 10.39
CA ASP A 187 1.81 -3.29 10.84
C ASP A 187 1.87 -2.97 12.33
N VAL A 188 2.76 -3.62 13.08
CA VAL A 188 3.02 -3.28 14.49
C VAL A 188 3.52 -1.84 14.65
N GLY A 189 4.21 -1.28 13.66
CA GLY A 189 4.60 0.13 13.57
C GLY A 189 3.48 1.07 13.12
N GLY A 190 2.30 0.54 12.81
CA GLY A 190 1.17 1.31 12.27
C GLY A 190 1.48 1.90 10.90
N CYS A 191 1.51 3.23 10.80
CA CYS A 191 1.81 3.95 9.56
C CYS A 191 3.22 4.56 9.54
N GLY A 192 4.07 4.22 10.52
CA GLY A 192 5.44 4.70 10.65
C GLY A 192 6.48 3.65 10.30
N ASP A 193 7.60 3.67 11.03
CA ASP A 193 8.65 2.64 10.90
C ASP A 193 8.13 1.30 11.42
N SER A 194 8.21 0.27 10.59
CA SER A 194 7.82 -1.11 10.92
C SER A 194 8.79 -1.77 11.91
N ASN A 195 9.99 -1.21 12.07
CA ASN A 195 11.00 -1.72 13.00
C ASN A 195 10.60 -1.45 14.45
N VAL A 196 10.55 -2.50 15.25
CA VAL A 196 10.36 -2.43 16.70
C VAL A 196 11.49 -3.17 17.43
N PRO A 197 11.85 -2.78 18.67
CA PRO A 197 13.00 -3.36 19.34
C PRO A 197 12.90 -4.89 19.52
N ALA A 198 13.97 -5.61 19.20
CA ALA A 198 14.13 -7.01 19.54
C ALA A 198 14.50 -7.21 21.02
N GLN A 199 14.34 -8.42 21.53
CA GLN A 199 14.65 -8.76 22.92
C GLN A 199 15.24 -10.17 22.97
N ALA A 200 16.37 -10.38 23.67
CA ALA A 200 17.05 -11.67 23.69
C ALA A 200 16.48 -12.64 24.74
N ASN A 201 16.47 -13.93 24.42
CA ASN A 201 16.17 -15.04 25.33
C ASN A 201 14.84 -14.91 26.09
N LYS A 202 13.79 -14.41 25.44
CA LYS A 202 12.47 -14.23 26.08
C LYS A 202 11.31 -14.27 25.10
N LYS A 203 10.13 -14.51 25.66
CA LYS A 203 8.86 -14.36 24.94
C LYS A 203 8.38 -12.92 25.05
N PHE A 204 7.96 -12.33 23.93
CA PHE A 204 7.37 -11.00 23.87
C PHE A 204 6.43 -10.88 22.66
N HIS A 205 5.72 -9.77 22.57
CA HIS A 205 4.83 -9.51 21.45
C HIS A 205 4.67 -8.01 21.19
N TYR A 206 4.27 -7.69 19.97
CA TYR A 206 3.80 -6.37 19.58
C TYR A 206 2.39 -6.45 19.01
N LYS A 207 1.61 -5.38 19.14
CA LYS A 207 0.25 -5.29 18.63
C LYS A 207 0.12 -4.03 17.79
N SER A 208 -0.46 -4.14 16.60
CA SER A 208 -0.72 -2.97 15.75
C SER A 208 -1.82 -2.07 16.33
N PRO A 209 -1.87 -0.81 15.91
CA PRO A 209 -3.11 -0.04 15.92
C PRO A 209 -4.23 -0.82 15.23
N ALA A 210 -5.47 -0.63 15.69
CA ALA A 210 -6.62 -1.26 15.07
C ALA A 210 -7.22 -0.36 13.98
N VAL A 211 -7.43 -0.96 12.82
CA VAL A 211 -8.08 -0.36 11.65
C VAL A 211 -9.57 -0.65 11.74
N THR A 212 -10.39 0.34 11.43
CA THR A 212 -11.85 0.16 11.37
C THR A 212 -12.24 -0.06 9.91
N ALA A 213 -12.91 -1.16 9.62
CA ALA A 213 -13.42 -1.43 8.28
C ALA A 213 -14.49 -0.39 7.90
N ASP A 214 -14.39 0.12 6.68
CA ASP A 214 -15.28 1.15 6.11
C ASP A 214 -16.36 0.56 5.19
N PHE A 215 -16.23 -0.72 4.83
CA PHE A 215 -17.18 -1.48 4.02
C PHE A 215 -17.40 -2.91 4.55
N ASP A 216 -18.48 -3.55 4.08
CA ASP A 216 -18.76 -4.97 4.28
C ASP A 216 -18.06 -5.81 3.20
N GLY A 217 -17.53 -6.98 3.54
CA GLY A 217 -16.77 -7.81 2.60
C GLY A 217 -16.40 -9.19 3.13
N ASP A 218 -15.53 -9.88 2.38
CA ASP A 218 -14.95 -11.16 2.77
C ASP A 218 -13.41 -11.07 2.67
N ILE A 219 -12.69 -11.61 3.67
CA ILE A 219 -11.22 -11.72 3.61
C ILE A 219 -10.85 -12.94 2.76
N ALA A 220 -10.23 -12.68 1.61
CA ALA A 220 -9.81 -13.70 0.65
C ALA A 220 -8.51 -14.38 1.09
N PHE A 221 -7.53 -13.57 1.50
CA PHE A 221 -6.18 -14.05 1.81
C PHE A 221 -5.54 -13.21 2.91
N VAL A 222 -4.74 -13.84 3.78
CA VAL A 222 -3.89 -13.15 4.76
C VAL A 222 -2.54 -13.87 4.85
N ALA A 223 -1.44 -13.14 4.71
CA ALA A 223 -0.11 -13.64 5.03
C ALA A 223 0.60 -12.73 6.00
N GLY A 224 1.34 -13.32 6.95
CA GLY A 224 2.20 -12.61 7.88
C GLY A 224 3.63 -12.50 7.36
N HIS A 225 4.36 -11.53 7.91
CA HIS A 225 5.81 -11.39 7.78
C HIS A 225 6.41 -11.10 9.16
N LEU A 226 7.55 -11.73 9.45
CA LEU A 226 8.28 -11.64 10.71
C LEU A 226 9.78 -11.66 10.43
N HIS A 227 10.53 -10.98 11.30
CA HIS A 227 11.98 -11.23 11.44
C HIS A 227 12.23 -12.43 12.36
N ASP A 228 13.47 -12.95 12.33
CA ASP A 228 13.91 -14.05 13.17
C ASP A 228 13.66 -13.80 14.67
N GLY A 229 13.37 -14.88 15.39
CA GLY A 229 12.80 -14.85 16.73
C GLY A 229 11.26 -14.81 16.75
N GLY A 230 10.65 -14.45 15.62
CA GLY A 230 9.21 -14.51 15.41
C GLY A 230 8.69 -15.94 15.37
N THR A 231 7.47 -16.14 15.86
CA THR A 231 6.80 -17.45 15.91
C THR A 231 5.49 -17.45 15.14
N GLU A 232 4.70 -16.39 15.28
CA GLU A 232 3.40 -16.28 14.62
C GLU A 232 2.92 -14.82 14.54
N VAL A 233 2.11 -14.52 13.52
CA VAL A 233 1.29 -13.31 13.44
C VAL A 233 -0.18 -13.69 13.54
N ASN A 234 -0.87 -13.14 14.54
CA ASN A 234 -2.29 -13.34 14.73
C ASN A 234 -3.07 -12.18 14.15
N LEU A 235 -3.98 -12.45 13.19
CA LEU A 235 -5.00 -11.49 12.78
C LEU A 235 -6.13 -11.49 13.81
N LEU A 236 -6.49 -10.31 14.29
CA LEU A 236 -7.49 -10.12 15.34
C LEU A 236 -8.73 -9.39 14.82
N LYS A 237 -9.90 -9.99 15.01
CA LYS A 237 -11.24 -9.45 14.81
C LYS A 237 -11.81 -8.99 16.15
N ASN A 238 -11.98 -7.67 16.33
CA ASN A 238 -12.44 -7.09 17.60
C ASN A 238 -11.63 -7.58 18.82
N GLY A 239 -10.31 -7.77 18.63
CA GLY A 239 -9.41 -8.28 19.66
C GLY A 239 -9.38 -9.80 19.83
N LEU A 240 -10.29 -10.55 19.19
CA LEU A 240 -10.31 -12.01 19.18
C LEU A 240 -9.56 -12.55 17.96
N LYS A 241 -8.86 -13.67 18.15
CA LYS A 241 -8.06 -14.29 17.08
C LYS A 241 -8.95 -14.84 15.97
N ALA A 242 -8.78 -14.33 14.75
CA ALA A 242 -9.49 -14.76 13.55
C ALA A 242 -8.67 -15.76 12.72
N CYS A 243 -7.36 -15.52 12.58
CA CYS A 243 -6.43 -16.47 11.99
C CYS A 243 -5.01 -16.31 12.55
N THR A 244 -4.18 -17.33 12.36
CA THR A 244 -2.76 -17.33 12.73
C THR A 244 -1.90 -17.69 11.52
N SER A 245 -0.91 -16.87 11.23
CA SER A 245 0.16 -17.11 10.27
C SER A 245 1.41 -17.55 11.03
N TYR A 246 1.76 -18.84 10.95
CA TYR A 246 2.90 -19.44 11.64
C TYR A 246 4.20 -19.32 10.83
N ALA A 247 5.30 -19.00 11.52
CA ALA A 247 6.64 -19.05 10.94
C ALA A 247 7.19 -20.48 10.94
N THR A 248 7.79 -20.89 9.83
CA THR A 248 8.58 -22.11 9.72
C THR A 248 10.04 -21.74 9.54
N TYR A 249 10.92 -22.45 10.27
CA TYR A 249 12.35 -22.22 10.22
C TYR A 249 13.07 -23.35 9.48
N GLY A 250 14.09 -22.98 8.71
CA GLY A 250 15.06 -23.92 8.16
C GLY A 250 16.00 -24.48 9.23
N LYS A 251 16.77 -25.52 8.91
CA LYS A 251 17.77 -26.04 9.84
C LYS A 251 19.00 -25.13 9.83
N SER A 252 19.63 -24.98 10.99
CA SER A 252 20.79 -24.07 11.15
C SER A 252 21.99 -24.48 10.31
N ASN A 253 22.21 -25.78 10.10
CA ASN A 253 23.28 -26.31 9.26
C ASN A 253 23.04 -26.08 7.76
N ASP A 254 21.84 -25.63 7.38
CA ASP A 254 21.52 -25.34 6.00
C ASP A 254 21.82 -23.86 5.67
N ALA A 255 21.86 -22.94 6.65
CA ALA A 255 22.14 -21.52 6.42
C ALA A 255 23.63 -21.22 6.20
N ALA A 256 23.95 -20.23 5.37
CA ALA A 256 25.33 -19.83 5.09
C ALA A 256 26.07 -19.27 6.32
N ASP A 257 25.35 -18.72 7.29
CA ASP A 257 25.91 -18.20 8.54
C ASP A 257 25.84 -19.20 9.72
N GLY A 258 25.31 -20.40 9.48
CA GLY A 258 25.17 -21.46 10.48
C GLY A 258 24.02 -21.27 11.48
N THR A 259 23.09 -20.35 11.22
CA THR A 259 21.94 -20.08 12.10
C THR A 259 20.60 -20.43 11.46
N SER A 260 19.56 -20.63 12.27
CA SER A 260 18.24 -21.03 11.77
C SER A 260 17.41 -19.80 11.45
N HIS A 261 16.91 -19.71 10.22
CA HIS A 261 16.13 -18.57 9.72
C HIS A 261 14.74 -18.97 9.28
N ILE A 262 13.82 -18.00 9.26
CA ILE A 262 12.50 -18.18 8.66
C ILE A 262 12.63 -18.53 7.17
N THR A 263 11.99 -19.63 6.75
CA THR A 263 11.98 -20.11 5.37
C THR A 263 10.59 -20.05 4.73
N SER A 264 9.54 -20.00 5.54
CA SER A 264 8.17 -19.79 5.06
C SER A 264 7.27 -19.24 6.16
N MET A 265 6.21 -18.56 5.74
CA MET A 265 5.09 -18.15 6.59
C MET A 265 3.82 -18.84 6.09
N GLN A 266 3.05 -19.42 6.99
CA GLN A 266 1.71 -19.89 6.65
C GLN A 266 0.81 -18.71 6.29
N HIS A 267 -0.11 -18.94 5.36
CA HIS A 267 -1.15 -17.98 5.03
C HIS A 267 -2.52 -18.53 5.44
N CYS A 268 -3.50 -17.65 5.46
CA CYS A 268 -4.88 -17.95 5.73
C CYS A 268 -5.73 -17.64 4.51
N VAL A 269 -6.65 -18.53 4.19
CA VAL A 269 -7.76 -18.31 3.27
C VAL A 269 -9.07 -18.47 4.03
N ASN A 270 -10.18 -17.96 3.48
CA ASN A 270 -11.51 -18.13 4.06
C ASN A 270 -11.64 -17.67 5.54
N VAL A 271 -10.95 -16.58 5.92
CA VAL A 271 -10.94 -16.05 7.29
C VAL A 271 -12.32 -15.52 7.74
N GLY A 272 -13.19 -15.22 6.78
CA GLY A 272 -14.60 -14.90 7.01
C GLY A 272 -14.95 -13.44 6.69
N LYS A 273 -16.12 -13.03 7.18
CA LYS A 273 -16.74 -11.74 6.85
C LYS A 273 -16.12 -10.56 7.58
N VAL A 274 -15.94 -9.48 6.83
CA VAL A 274 -15.70 -8.12 7.29
C VAL A 274 -17.03 -7.40 7.33
N GLN A 275 -17.32 -6.72 8.44
CA GLN A 275 -18.45 -5.82 8.54
C GLN A 275 -17.95 -4.38 8.72
N LYS A 276 -18.66 -3.42 8.14
CA LYS A 276 -18.41 -2.01 8.35
C LYS A 276 -18.45 -1.67 9.85
N GLY A 277 -17.51 -0.85 10.30
CA GLY A 277 -17.33 -0.49 11.71
C GLY A 277 -16.57 -1.52 12.55
N GLN A 278 -16.29 -2.71 11.99
CA GLN A 278 -15.55 -3.75 12.70
C GLN A 278 -14.07 -3.42 12.79
N ARG A 279 -13.42 -3.77 13.91
CA ARG A 279 -12.00 -3.47 14.16
C ARG A 279 -11.10 -4.65 13.85
N TRP A 280 -10.05 -4.40 13.10
CA TRP A 280 -9.02 -5.38 12.73
C TRP A 280 -7.64 -4.91 13.17
N SER A 281 -6.81 -5.81 13.69
CA SER A 281 -5.43 -5.54 14.10
C SER A 281 -4.62 -6.81 14.03
N ILE A 282 -3.30 -6.72 14.17
CA ILE A 282 -2.43 -7.89 14.32
C ILE A 282 -1.75 -7.92 15.68
N LYS A 283 -1.34 -9.13 16.08
CA LYS A 283 -0.41 -9.36 17.18
C LYS A 283 0.72 -10.26 16.68
N ALA A 284 1.94 -9.75 16.66
CA ALA A 284 3.15 -10.50 16.32
C ALA A 284 3.79 -11.06 17.59
N LEU A 285 4.06 -12.36 17.63
CA LEU A 285 4.60 -13.06 18.80
C LEU A 285 6.00 -13.59 18.52
N TYR A 286 6.87 -13.44 19.52
CA TYR A 286 8.28 -13.82 19.46
C TYR A 286 8.62 -14.74 20.64
N ASP A 287 9.50 -15.70 20.38
CA ASP A 287 10.12 -16.56 21.39
C ASP A 287 11.62 -16.66 21.09
N THR A 288 12.37 -15.67 21.57
CA THR A 288 13.80 -15.56 21.24
C THR A 288 14.71 -16.52 22.00
N ALA A 289 14.15 -17.27 22.95
CA ALA A 289 14.83 -18.42 23.53
C ALA A 289 14.73 -19.65 22.62
N ARG A 290 13.67 -19.75 21.82
CA ARG A 290 13.44 -20.84 20.87
C ARG A 290 14.11 -20.59 19.52
N HIS A 291 13.99 -19.37 18.99
CA HIS A 291 14.59 -18.94 17.73
C HIS A 291 15.41 -17.67 17.99
N ALA A 292 16.72 -17.70 17.79
CA ALA A 292 17.54 -16.53 18.07
C ALA A 292 17.17 -15.37 17.12
N PRO A 293 17.10 -14.12 17.61
CA PRO A 293 16.96 -12.96 16.73
C PRO A 293 18.28 -12.71 16.00
N MET A 294 18.20 -12.02 14.87
CA MET A 294 19.39 -11.57 14.16
C MET A 294 20.22 -10.58 14.98
N LYS A 295 21.53 -10.57 14.71
CA LYS A 295 22.49 -9.65 15.31
C LYS A 295 23.26 -8.92 14.23
N SER A 296 23.47 -7.63 14.44
CA SER A 296 24.37 -6.82 13.63
C SER A 296 25.82 -7.25 13.86
N ASN A 297 26.74 -6.79 13.01
CA ASN A 297 28.17 -7.08 13.15
C ASN A 297 28.77 -6.60 14.50
N ASP A 298 28.19 -5.60 15.15
CA ASP A 298 28.60 -5.10 16.48
C ASP A 298 28.04 -5.93 17.65
N GLY A 299 27.23 -6.96 17.37
CA GLY A 299 26.61 -7.84 18.35
C GLY A 299 25.29 -7.31 18.94
N SER A 300 24.87 -6.10 18.59
CA SER A 300 23.53 -5.60 18.92
C SER A 300 22.45 -6.41 18.20
N LEU A 301 21.22 -6.41 18.75
CA LEU A 301 20.11 -7.10 18.11
C LEU A 301 19.56 -6.25 16.98
N GLU A 302 19.35 -6.85 15.82
CA GLU A 302 18.59 -6.22 14.75
C GLU A 302 17.13 -6.01 15.21
N PRO A 303 16.49 -4.88 14.88
CA PRO A 303 15.07 -4.69 15.12
C PRO A 303 14.24 -5.80 14.46
N VAL A 304 13.05 -6.06 15.02
CA VAL A 304 12.10 -7.02 14.45
C VAL A 304 10.91 -6.31 13.81
N MET A 305 10.30 -6.94 12.82
CA MET A 305 9.03 -6.52 12.22
C MET A 305 7.93 -7.54 12.46
N GLY A 306 6.70 -7.06 12.48
CA GLY A 306 5.49 -7.87 12.53
C GLY A 306 4.41 -7.27 11.65
N ILE A 307 4.15 -7.90 10.51
CA ILE A 307 3.29 -7.35 9.46
C ILE A 307 2.30 -8.43 9.03
N ALA A 308 1.10 -8.05 8.62
CA ALA A 308 0.23 -8.90 7.84
C ALA A 308 -0.38 -8.14 6.67
N LEU A 309 -0.39 -8.80 5.52
CA LEU A 309 -1.08 -8.32 4.33
C LEU A 309 -2.38 -9.10 4.17
N ALA A 310 -3.51 -8.40 4.28
CA ALA A 310 -4.84 -8.98 4.09
C ALA A 310 -5.45 -8.47 2.79
N TYR A 311 -6.05 -9.36 2.00
CA TYR A 311 -6.77 -9.01 0.78
C TYR A 311 -8.26 -9.18 1.02
N ILE A 312 -8.99 -8.07 0.97
CA ILE A 312 -10.42 -8.02 1.29
C ILE A 312 -11.20 -7.76 0.01
N THR A 313 -12.26 -8.52 -0.21
CA THR A 313 -13.20 -8.29 -1.32
C THR A 313 -14.44 -7.57 -0.80
N PRO A 314 -14.74 -6.33 -1.26
CA PRO A 314 -15.97 -5.65 -0.89
C PRO A 314 -17.21 -6.41 -1.36
N SER A 315 -18.28 -6.36 -0.59
CA SER A 315 -19.58 -6.94 -0.97
C SER A 315 -20.29 -6.13 -2.04
N ASP A 316 -20.08 -4.81 -2.04
CA ASP A 316 -20.53 -3.89 -3.08
C ASP A 316 -19.29 -3.34 -3.83
N PRO A 317 -19.16 -3.61 -5.14
CA PRO A 317 -18.02 -3.19 -5.93
C PRO A 317 -17.85 -1.67 -6.01
N ASN A 318 -18.92 -0.89 -5.78
CA ASN A 318 -18.84 0.58 -5.75
C ASN A 318 -18.09 1.11 -4.51
N ASN A 319 -17.95 0.29 -3.47
CA ASN A 319 -17.23 0.63 -2.25
C ASN A 319 -15.75 0.23 -2.30
N ALA A 320 -15.25 -0.28 -3.43
CA ALA A 320 -13.83 -0.55 -3.61
C ALA A 320 -13.04 0.77 -3.68
N PRO A 321 -12.08 1.04 -2.77
CA PRO A 321 -11.31 2.29 -2.73
C PRO A 321 -10.35 2.51 -3.92
N HIS A 322 -10.38 1.64 -4.94
CA HIS A 322 -9.55 1.72 -6.14
C HIS A 322 -9.99 2.80 -7.13
N LEU A 323 -11.21 3.34 -6.99
CA LEU A 323 -11.72 4.45 -7.80
C LEU A 323 -11.09 5.77 -7.32
N GLY A 324 -9.89 6.06 -7.84
CA GLY A 324 -9.19 7.31 -7.60
C GLY A 324 -10.05 8.55 -7.91
N ARG A 325 -9.72 9.66 -7.22
CA ARG A 325 -10.40 10.99 -7.24
C ARG A 325 -10.75 11.57 -8.62
N THR A 326 -10.16 11.09 -9.71
CA THR A 326 -10.35 11.65 -11.05
C THR A 326 -11.70 11.29 -11.68
N SER A 327 -12.30 10.14 -11.37
CA SER A 327 -13.56 9.71 -11.99
C SER A 327 -14.76 10.55 -11.56
N ILE A 328 -14.78 11.05 -10.32
CA ILE A 328 -15.87 11.90 -9.80
C ILE A 328 -15.79 13.31 -10.42
N ILE A 329 -14.58 13.83 -10.64
CA ILE A 329 -14.38 15.16 -11.24
C ILE A 329 -14.74 15.14 -12.74
N PHE A 330 -14.37 14.10 -13.49
CA PHE A 330 -14.75 14.00 -14.90
C PHE A 330 -16.27 13.85 -15.09
N ALA A 331 -16.96 13.07 -14.24
CA ALA A 331 -18.41 12.98 -14.27
C ALA A 331 -19.08 14.34 -13.96
N ALA A 332 -18.56 15.10 -12.99
CA ALA A 332 -19.04 16.44 -12.68
C ALA A 332 -18.77 17.45 -13.82
N ILE A 333 -17.59 17.41 -14.45
CA ILE A 333 -17.23 18.31 -15.56
C ILE A 333 -18.07 18.01 -16.81
N LEU A 334 -18.30 16.73 -17.15
CA LEU A 334 -19.20 16.35 -18.24
C LEU A 334 -20.64 16.80 -17.98
N SER A 335 -21.11 16.71 -16.73
CA SER A 335 -22.43 17.20 -16.33
C SER A 335 -22.54 18.73 -16.51
N VAL A 336 -21.53 19.48 -16.08
CA VAL A 336 -21.50 20.96 -16.19
C VAL A 336 -21.38 21.40 -17.66
N MET A 337 -20.59 20.71 -18.48
CA MET A 337 -20.48 20.99 -19.92
C MET A 337 -21.79 20.70 -20.66
N SER A 338 -22.50 19.63 -20.29
CA SER A 338 -23.82 19.28 -20.87
C SER A 338 -24.86 20.34 -20.56
N VAL A 339 -24.92 20.83 -19.32
CA VAL A 339 -25.84 21.90 -18.90
C VAL A 339 -25.48 23.24 -19.54
N GLY A 340 -24.17 23.56 -19.65
CA GLY A 340 -23.69 24.77 -20.29
C GLY A 340 -24.01 24.82 -21.79
N LEU A 341 -23.83 23.71 -22.51
CA LEU A 341 -24.19 23.60 -23.92
C LEU A 341 -25.70 23.66 -24.15
N LEU A 342 -26.50 23.06 -23.26
CA LEU A 342 -27.98 23.18 -23.32
C LEU A 342 -28.42 24.63 -23.07
N GLY A 343 -27.82 25.32 -22.09
CA GLY A 343 -28.11 26.72 -21.78
C GLY A 343 -27.79 27.65 -22.96
N LEU A 344 -26.64 27.45 -23.61
CA LEU A 344 -26.25 28.18 -24.82
C LEU A 344 -27.17 27.90 -26.01
N TYR A 345 -27.62 26.65 -26.17
CA TYR A 345 -28.60 26.28 -27.20
C TYR A 345 -29.95 26.98 -26.99
N PHE A 346 -30.48 27.01 -25.75
CA PHE A 346 -31.73 27.72 -25.44
C PHE A 346 -31.61 29.24 -25.57
N ALA A 347 -30.47 29.83 -25.19
CA ALA A 347 -30.20 31.25 -25.37
C ALA A 347 -30.12 31.66 -26.85
N ARG A 348 -29.72 30.74 -27.73
CA ARG A 348 -29.57 30.99 -29.17
C ARG A 348 -30.84 30.70 -29.98
N THR A 349 -31.72 29.84 -29.48
CA THR A 349 -32.94 29.39 -30.19
C THR A 349 -34.22 30.09 -29.75
N ARG A 350 -34.21 30.80 -28.62
CA ARG A 350 -35.36 31.62 -28.20
C ARG A 350 -35.09 33.11 -28.46
N PRO A 351 -35.91 33.80 -29.25
CA PRO A 351 -35.80 35.26 -29.39
C PRO A 351 -36.11 35.88 -28.02
N MET A 352 -35.17 36.70 -27.51
CA MET A 352 -35.28 37.41 -26.24
C MET A 352 -36.25 38.60 -26.36
N ASP A 353 -37.48 38.35 -26.79
CA ASP A 353 -38.49 39.36 -27.00
C ASP A 353 -39.44 39.36 -25.80
N GLY A 354 -39.02 39.97 -24.69
CA GLY A 354 -39.97 40.34 -23.62
C GLY A 354 -39.45 40.36 -22.19
N TRP A 355 -38.32 39.75 -21.88
CA TRP A 355 -37.85 39.69 -20.48
C TRP A 355 -37.25 41.03 -20.00
N TRP A 356 -36.45 41.69 -20.85
CA TRP A 356 -35.90 43.03 -20.55
C TRP A 356 -36.94 44.15 -20.51
N ALA A 357 -38.07 43.98 -21.20
CA ALA A 357 -39.18 44.95 -21.19
C ALA A 357 -39.94 44.99 -19.86
N ARG A 358 -39.92 43.88 -19.08
CA ARG A 358 -40.55 43.81 -17.76
C ARG A 358 -39.70 44.41 -16.64
N ILE A 359 -38.38 44.46 -16.78
CA ILE A 359 -37.48 45.00 -15.74
C ILE A 359 -37.40 46.54 -15.79
N ARG A 360 -37.67 47.17 -16.94
CA ARG A 360 -37.59 48.65 -17.10
C ARG A 360 -38.81 49.46 -16.62
N LYS A 361 -39.88 48.84 -16.13
CA LYS A 361 -41.12 49.55 -15.72
C LYS A 361 -41.41 49.61 -14.22
N GLY A 362 -40.49 49.16 -13.36
CA GLY A 362 -40.66 49.23 -11.91
C GLY A 362 -39.62 50.12 -11.24
N ARG A 363 -40.08 51.24 -10.68
CA ARG A 363 -39.39 52.14 -9.72
C ARG A 363 -38.42 53.18 -10.29
N TYR A 364 -39.01 54.24 -10.84
CA TYR A 364 -38.64 55.59 -10.41
C TYR A 364 -39.42 55.91 -9.13
N GLN A 365 -38.75 55.93 -7.98
CA GLN A 365 -39.19 56.75 -6.86
C GLN A 365 -37.95 57.40 -6.26
N ARG A 366 -37.99 58.73 -6.31
CA ARG A 366 -36.93 59.71 -6.07
C ARG A 366 -36.82 59.94 -4.55
N VAL A 367 -35.62 59.83 -3.97
CA VAL A 367 -35.24 60.58 -2.76
C VAL A 367 -33.80 61.09 -2.95
N GLN A 368 -33.64 62.37 -2.62
CA GLN A 368 -32.51 63.25 -2.93
C GLN A 368 -31.24 62.95 -2.13
N LEU A 369 -30.16 63.48 -2.71
CA LEU A 369 -28.75 63.37 -2.35
C LEU A 369 -28.37 64.06 -1.04
N SER A 370 -27.28 63.51 -0.50
CA SER A 370 -26.36 64.03 0.50
C SER A 370 -25.86 65.45 0.25
N GLY A 371 -25.48 66.12 1.33
CA GLY A 371 -24.42 67.13 1.32
C GLY A 371 -24.62 68.21 2.38
N ASN A 372 -23.77 68.19 3.40
CA ASN A 372 -22.90 69.34 3.67
C ASN A 372 -21.82 68.97 4.70
N GLU A 373 -20.59 69.33 4.34
CA GLU A 373 -19.42 69.47 5.19
C GLU A 373 -19.54 70.73 6.07
N ASP A 374 -18.93 70.63 7.25
CA ASP A 374 -18.23 71.61 8.09
C ASP A 374 -18.92 72.92 8.51
N ASP A 375 -19.11 73.09 9.84
CA ASP A 375 -18.36 74.08 10.64
C ASP A 375 -18.71 74.02 12.15
N GLU A 376 -17.64 74.09 12.96
CA GLU A 376 -17.49 74.62 14.33
C GLU A 376 -18.38 74.12 15.49
N ALA A 377 -17.75 73.52 16.52
CA ALA A 377 -17.39 74.22 17.77
C ALA A 377 -17.25 73.25 18.97
N ASP A 378 -16.07 73.32 19.57
CA ASP A 378 -15.76 73.29 21.01
C ASP A 378 -16.20 72.15 21.96
N GLU A 379 -15.16 71.72 22.68
CA GLU A 379 -15.15 71.49 24.13
C GLU A 379 -16.04 70.39 24.72
N ASN A 380 -15.44 69.29 25.17
CA ASN A 380 -14.98 69.15 26.56
C ASN A 380 -14.78 67.68 26.98
N LEU A 381 -13.73 67.49 27.80
CA LEU A 381 -13.57 66.47 28.84
C LEU A 381 -13.29 65.01 28.43
N LEU A 382 -11.98 64.70 28.41
CA LEU A 382 -11.25 63.86 29.40
C LEU A 382 -11.88 62.55 29.95
N PRO A 383 -11.03 61.60 30.38
CA PRO A 383 -11.04 60.22 29.92
C PRO A 383 -11.50 59.25 31.02
N TYR A 384 -11.72 57.98 30.68
CA TYR A 384 -11.34 56.92 31.60
C TYR A 384 -10.84 55.69 30.85
N ASP A 385 -9.57 55.46 31.09
CA ASP A 385 -8.73 54.35 30.69
C ASP A 385 -8.84 53.21 31.71
N ASN A 386 -8.17 52.11 31.37
CA ASN A 386 -7.73 50.97 32.19
C ASN A 386 -8.55 49.68 32.10
N ASP A 387 -8.02 48.78 31.26
CA ASP A 387 -7.16 47.67 31.72
C ASP A 387 -7.61 46.93 32.99
N ASP A 388 -7.82 45.62 32.83
CA ASP A 388 -7.08 44.64 33.64
C ASP A 388 -6.98 43.28 32.93
N PRO A 389 -5.77 42.69 32.79
CA PRO A 389 -5.56 41.32 32.35
C PRO A 389 -5.40 40.32 33.50
N ARG A 390 -5.51 39.02 33.14
CA ARG A 390 -5.09 37.78 33.85
C ARG A 390 -6.14 37.08 34.70
N GLN A 391 -6.48 35.85 34.29
CA GLN A 391 -6.02 34.62 34.94
C GLN A 391 -5.70 33.55 33.90
#